data_AF-A0A367EGE3-F1
#
_entry.id   AF-A0A367EGE3-F1
#
_cell.length_a   1.000
_cell.length_b   1.000
_cell.length_c   1.000
_cell.angle_alpha   90.00
_cell.angle_beta   90.00
_cell.angle_gamma   90.00
#
_symmetry.space_group_name_H-M   'P 1'
#
loop_
_entity.id
_entity.type
_entity.pdbx_description
1 polymer ?
#
loop_
_entity_poly.entity_id
_entity_poly.type
_entity_poly.pdbx_seq_one_letter_code
_entity_poly.pdbx_strand_id
1 'polypeptide(L)'
;MSTHLTRPAVLAASLVAAGALLAVPGTAQASSAPHTSTSGSAAEASAQESGVGLKKFQERHGLPRTGSVDRATAKALGQASDAELHQTFKTAADLGPEELANARTVIGVGKGAGIPEQGQVIALMTAMQESKFVNYLTPVDHDSLGIFQQRPSTGWGTPEQITDVPTSSKSFYGVADFGTNPGLIQIEGWETMPPGDVCQAVQVSAYPDRYAQWEQFARDLLAQEGPTVPPIP
;
A
#
# COMPACT_ATOMS: atom_id res chain seq x y z
N MET A 1 31.04 -3.30 51.82
CA MET A 1 31.06 -4.46 52.71
C MET A 1 30.39 -5.61 51.99
N SER A 2 31.18 -6.60 51.61
CA SER A 2 30.76 -7.79 50.87
C SER A 2 30.00 -8.76 51.77
N THR A 3 28.96 -9.41 51.25
CA THR A 3 28.70 -10.84 51.48
C THR A 3 27.87 -11.42 50.34
N HIS A 4 28.42 -12.48 49.76
CA HIS A 4 27.87 -13.31 48.70
C HIS A 4 26.72 -14.18 49.20
N LEU A 5 25.82 -14.61 48.30
CA LEU A 5 25.31 -15.98 48.30
C LEU A 5 24.86 -16.42 46.90
N THR A 6 25.11 -17.70 46.69
CA THR A 6 25.37 -18.44 45.44
C THR A 6 24.11 -19.05 44.81
N ARG A 7 24.17 -19.24 43.48
CA ARG A 7 23.23 -20.04 42.66
C ARG A 7 23.28 -21.54 43.00
N PRO A 8 22.29 -22.31 42.52
CA PRO A 8 22.67 -23.34 41.55
C PRO A 8 21.82 -23.35 40.27
N ALA A 9 22.47 -23.82 39.21
CA ALA A 9 21.91 -24.14 37.90
C ALA A 9 21.33 -25.56 37.89
N VAL A 10 20.39 -25.82 36.98
CA VAL A 10 20.07 -27.18 36.53
C VAL A 10 20.25 -27.21 35.02
N LEU A 11 21.01 -28.20 34.57
CA LEU A 11 21.44 -28.46 33.20
C LEU A 11 21.06 -29.92 32.87
N ALA A 12 20.73 -30.14 31.59
CA ALA A 12 20.73 -31.41 30.85
C ALA A 12 19.61 -32.44 31.08
N ALA A 13 18.96 -32.85 29.99
CA ALA A 13 19.13 -34.20 29.45
C ALA A 13 18.64 -34.28 27.99
N SER A 14 19.56 -34.62 27.08
CA SER A 14 19.30 -35.12 25.73
C SER A 14 19.16 -36.66 25.79
N LEU A 15 18.40 -37.30 24.88
CA LEU A 15 18.90 -38.48 24.15
C LEU A 15 17.94 -38.98 23.05
N VAL A 16 18.61 -39.25 21.93
CA VAL A 16 18.26 -39.93 20.67
C VAL A 16 17.66 -41.32 20.88
N ALA A 17 16.70 -41.69 20.02
CA ALA A 17 16.41 -43.10 19.72
C ALA A 17 16.42 -43.31 18.20
N ALA A 18 17.37 -44.12 17.75
CA ALA A 18 17.47 -44.66 16.40
C ALA A 18 16.73 -46.01 16.32
N GLY A 19 16.02 -46.26 15.22
CA GLY A 19 15.42 -47.56 14.91
C GLY A 19 15.51 -47.81 13.42
N ALA A 20 16.44 -48.68 13.03
CA ALA A 20 16.57 -49.22 11.68
C ALA A 20 15.84 -50.56 11.60
N LEU A 21 15.05 -50.79 10.53
CA LEU A 21 14.63 -52.12 10.11
C LEU A 21 14.72 -52.24 8.57
N LEU A 22 15.24 -53.39 8.16
CA LEU A 22 15.67 -53.78 6.82
C LEU A 22 14.51 -54.16 5.88
N ALA A 23 14.86 -54.13 4.59
CA ALA A 23 14.03 -54.23 3.39
C ALA A 23 13.48 -55.62 3.03
N VAL A 24 12.47 -55.64 2.16
CA VAL A 24 12.17 -56.74 1.23
C VAL A 24 11.85 -56.12 -0.15
N PRO A 25 12.38 -56.64 -1.28
CA PRO A 25 12.10 -56.10 -2.62
C PRO A 25 10.83 -56.73 -3.20
N GLY A 26 9.90 -55.90 -3.66
CA GLY A 26 8.76 -56.30 -4.49
C GLY A 26 8.97 -55.79 -5.92
N THR A 27 9.16 -56.70 -6.87
CA THR A 27 9.18 -56.40 -8.30
C THR A 27 7.75 -56.10 -8.79
N ALA A 28 7.52 -54.91 -9.31
CA ALA A 28 6.31 -54.59 -10.08
C ALA A 28 6.67 -53.68 -11.27
N GLN A 29 6.95 -54.36 -12.39
CA GLN A 29 6.50 -54.08 -13.75
C GLN A 29 6.15 -52.63 -14.13
N ALA A 30 6.96 -52.09 -15.04
CA ALA A 30 6.66 -50.88 -15.79
C ALA A 30 5.41 -51.07 -16.68
N SER A 31 4.51 -50.10 -16.64
CA SER A 31 3.54 -49.83 -17.71
C SER A 31 3.45 -48.34 -17.96
N SER A 32 3.80 -47.97 -19.17
CA SER A 32 3.72 -46.65 -19.77
C SER A 32 2.31 -46.36 -20.28
N ALA A 33 1.66 -45.31 -19.77
CA ALA A 33 0.58 -44.56 -20.41
C ALA A 33 0.26 -43.28 -19.61
N PRO A 34 -0.23 -42.20 -20.25
CA PRO A 34 0.09 -40.83 -19.85
C PRO A 34 -0.77 -40.28 -18.72
N HIS A 35 -0.14 -39.43 -17.90
CA HIS A 35 -0.78 -38.59 -16.90
C HIS A 35 -1.66 -37.52 -17.54
N THR A 36 -2.88 -37.34 -17.03
CA THR A 36 -3.50 -36.03 -16.79
C THR A 36 -4.77 -36.25 -15.96
N SER A 37 -4.60 -36.30 -14.64
CA SER A 37 -5.71 -36.13 -13.71
C SER A 37 -5.72 -34.70 -13.23
N THR A 38 -6.78 -34.00 -13.61
CA THR A 38 -7.24 -32.71 -13.12
C THR A 38 -7.26 -32.67 -11.59
N SER A 39 -6.40 -31.83 -10.99
CA SER A 39 -6.62 -31.24 -9.66
C SER A 39 -5.62 -30.11 -9.42
N GLY A 40 -5.88 -28.97 -10.08
CA GLY A 40 -5.24 -27.68 -9.83
C GLY A 40 -6.35 -26.67 -9.67
N SER A 41 -6.54 -26.23 -8.42
CA SER A 41 -7.53 -25.29 -7.93
C SER A 41 -7.68 -24.05 -8.82
N ALA A 42 -8.86 -23.43 -8.75
CA ALA A 42 -9.21 -22.11 -9.29
C ALA A 42 -8.40 -20.92 -8.69
N ALA A 43 -7.13 -21.16 -8.36
CA ALA A 43 -6.14 -20.21 -7.86
C ALA A 43 -5.16 -19.73 -8.95
N GLU A 44 -5.25 -20.27 -10.18
CA GLU A 44 -4.53 -19.77 -11.37
C GLU A 44 -5.43 -18.91 -12.28
N ALA A 45 -6.64 -18.57 -11.83
CA ALA A 45 -7.53 -17.65 -12.52
C ALA A 45 -7.17 -16.20 -12.16
N SER A 46 -6.54 -15.52 -13.12
CA SER A 46 -6.23 -14.08 -13.21
C SER A 46 -5.36 -13.50 -12.09
N ALA A 47 -4.04 -13.68 -12.21
CA ALA A 47 -3.17 -12.54 -11.92
C ALA A 47 -3.52 -11.47 -12.97
N GLN A 48 -4.47 -10.60 -12.66
CA GLN A 48 -4.70 -9.40 -13.46
C GLN A 48 -3.32 -8.75 -13.64
N GLU A 49 -2.90 -8.57 -14.88
CA GLU A 49 -1.66 -7.84 -15.18
C GLU A 49 -1.78 -6.47 -14.51
N SER A 50 -0.98 -6.21 -13.48
CA SER A 50 -0.93 -4.91 -12.81
C SER A 50 0.03 -3.98 -13.55
N GLY A 51 -0.16 -2.69 -13.36
CA GLY A 51 0.63 -1.65 -14.01
C GLY A 51 0.35 -1.52 -15.51
N VAL A 52 -0.83 -1.92 -16.00
CA VAL A 52 -1.15 -1.83 -17.45
C VAL A 52 -1.07 -0.39 -17.94
N GLY A 53 -1.75 0.53 -17.25
CA GLY A 53 -1.66 1.97 -17.49
C GLY A 53 -0.26 2.50 -17.30
N LEU A 54 0.42 2.16 -16.19
CA LEU A 54 1.79 2.61 -15.94
C LEU A 54 2.78 2.16 -17.02
N LYS A 55 2.71 0.92 -17.51
CA LYS A 55 3.54 0.41 -18.60
C LYS A 55 3.28 1.17 -19.91
N LYS A 56 2.03 1.50 -20.22
CA LYS A 56 1.68 2.32 -21.40
C LYS A 56 2.18 3.74 -21.26
N PHE A 57 2.09 4.32 -20.06
CA PHE A 57 2.66 5.63 -19.76
C PHE A 57 4.17 5.63 -19.98
N GLN A 58 4.89 4.65 -19.42
CA GLN A 58 6.32 4.49 -19.62
C GLN A 58 6.68 4.42 -21.11
N GLU A 59 5.97 3.60 -21.88
CA GLU A 59 6.17 3.48 -23.34
C GLU A 59 6.00 4.82 -24.07
N ARG A 60 4.93 5.58 -23.78
CA ARG A 60 4.68 6.90 -24.40
C ARG A 60 5.77 7.93 -24.07
N HIS A 61 6.39 7.80 -22.90
CA HIS A 61 7.46 8.69 -22.44
C HIS A 61 8.87 8.16 -22.78
N GLY A 62 8.98 7.09 -23.57
CA GLY A 62 10.28 6.52 -23.96
C GLY A 62 11.03 5.83 -22.81
N LEU A 63 10.32 5.44 -21.75
CA LEU A 63 10.84 4.77 -20.57
C LEU A 63 10.66 3.24 -20.67
N PRO A 64 11.48 2.44 -19.96
CA PRO A 64 11.29 0.99 -19.89
C PRO A 64 9.92 0.62 -19.28
N ARG A 65 9.22 -0.34 -19.89
CA ARG A 65 7.87 -0.81 -19.49
C ARG A 65 7.89 -1.72 -18.26
N THR A 66 8.56 -1.31 -17.19
CA THR A 66 8.72 -2.10 -15.97
C THR A 66 7.39 -2.31 -15.25
N GLY A 67 6.50 -1.32 -15.28
CA GLY A 67 5.33 -1.26 -14.41
C GLY A 67 5.68 -0.92 -12.95
N SER A 68 6.90 -0.45 -12.69
CA SER A 68 7.36 0.06 -11.40
C SER A 68 7.82 1.50 -11.55
N VAL A 69 7.62 2.33 -10.54
CA VAL A 69 7.99 3.74 -10.59
C VAL A 69 9.43 3.93 -10.10
N ASP A 70 10.37 3.96 -11.04
CA ASP A 70 11.73 4.45 -10.78
C ASP A 70 11.80 5.98 -10.78
N ARG A 71 12.99 6.55 -10.52
CA ARG A 71 13.19 8.01 -10.51
C ARG A 71 12.77 8.68 -11.82
N ALA A 72 13.04 8.05 -12.96
CA ALA A 72 12.70 8.62 -14.27
C ALA A 72 11.18 8.63 -14.50
N THR A 73 10.52 7.52 -14.14
CA THR A 73 9.06 7.37 -14.21
C THR A 73 8.36 8.33 -13.25
N ALA A 74 8.83 8.45 -12.01
CA ALA A 74 8.31 9.40 -11.03
C ALA A 74 8.39 10.85 -11.55
N LYS A 75 9.55 11.23 -12.11
CA LYS A 75 9.73 12.55 -12.72
C LYS A 75 8.76 12.77 -13.88
N ALA A 76 8.58 11.77 -14.75
CA ALA A 76 7.65 11.87 -15.88
C ALA A 76 6.19 12.01 -15.39
N LEU A 77 5.78 11.23 -14.39
CA LEU A 77 4.45 11.31 -13.78
C LEU A 77 4.19 12.70 -13.19
N GLY A 78 5.17 13.29 -12.49
CA GLY A 78 5.06 14.65 -11.93
C GLY A 78 5.01 15.77 -12.97
N GLN A 79 5.40 15.49 -14.22
CA GLN A 79 5.35 16.46 -15.33
C GLN A 79 4.13 16.25 -16.25
N ALA A 80 3.42 15.13 -16.10
CA ALA A 80 2.25 14.80 -16.90
C ALA A 80 1.05 15.70 -16.52
N SER A 81 0.23 16.01 -17.52
CA SER A 81 -1.02 16.75 -17.27
C SER A 81 -2.05 15.87 -16.56
N ASP A 82 -2.96 16.49 -15.80
CA ASP A 82 -4.09 15.78 -15.17
C ASP A 82 -4.90 14.96 -16.19
N ALA A 83 -5.13 15.49 -17.39
CA ALA A 83 -5.84 14.78 -18.45
C ALA A 83 -5.11 13.50 -18.90
N GLU A 84 -3.77 13.54 -18.99
CA GLU A 84 -2.99 12.35 -19.32
C GLU A 84 -3.02 11.34 -18.16
N LEU A 85 -2.87 11.81 -16.92
CA LEU A 85 -2.87 10.96 -15.73
C LEU A 85 -4.23 10.26 -15.59
N HIS A 86 -5.33 10.96 -15.80
CA HIS A 86 -6.68 10.40 -15.78
C HIS A 86 -6.90 9.36 -16.90
N GLN A 87 -6.30 9.55 -18.07
CA GLN A 87 -6.33 8.55 -19.14
C GLN A 87 -5.44 7.34 -18.83
N THR A 88 -4.42 7.52 -18.01
CA THR A 88 -3.43 6.50 -17.65
C THR A 88 -3.96 5.60 -16.54
N PHE A 89 -4.54 6.18 -15.49
CA PHE A 89 -4.99 5.47 -14.30
C PHE A 89 -6.52 5.49 -14.22
N LYS A 90 -7.15 4.54 -14.89
CA LYS A 90 -8.62 4.41 -14.92
C LYS A 90 -9.11 3.41 -13.88
N THR A 91 -8.30 2.41 -13.57
CA THR A 91 -8.65 1.29 -12.69
C THR A 91 -7.46 0.87 -11.84
N ALA A 92 -7.71 0.06 -10.80
CA ALA A 92 -6.66 -0.50 -9.95
C ALA A 92 -5.57 -1.26 -10.74
N ALA A 93 -5.95 -1.93 -11.84
CA ALA A 93 -5.01 -2.66 -12.69
C ALA A 93 -4.00 -1.75 -13.44
N ASP A 94 -4.27 -0.45 -13.50
CA ASP A 94 -3.35 0.52 -14.10
C ASP A 94 -2.20 0.92 -13.17
N LEU A 95 -2.39 0.77 -11.85
CA LEU A 95 -1.36 1.01 -10.84
C LEU A 95 -0.29 -0.07 -10.89
N GLY A 96 0.96 0.32 -10.68
CA GLY A 96 2.03 -0.63 -10.45
C GLY A 96 1.81 -1.42 -9.14
N PRO A 97 2.54 -2.52 -8.94
CA PRO A 97 2.35 -3.39 -7.78
C PRO A 97 2.65 -2.68 -6.46
N GLU A 98 3.64 -1.76 -6.43
CA GLU A 98 3.98 -1.00 -5.23
C GLU A 98 2.91 0.06 -4.91
N GLU A 99 2.42 0.77 -5.93
CA GLU A 99 1.34 1.76 -5.80
C GLU A 99 0.04 1.09 -5.30
N LEU A 100 -0.31 -0.07 -5.84
CA LEU A 100 -1.47 -0.85 -5.38
C LEU A 100 -1.28 -1.34 -3.93
N ALA A 101 -0.08 -1.79 -3.56
CA ALA A 101 0.23 -2.18 -2.19
C ALA A 101 0.12 -1.00 -1.20
N ASN A 102 0.56 0.20 -1.59
CA ASN A 102 0.41 1.41 -0.80
C ASN A 102 -1.07 1.79 -0.65
N ALA A 103 -1.86 1.74 -1.72
CA ALA A 103 -3.31 1.96 -1.64
C ALA A 103 -4.00 0.97 -0.68
N ARG A 104 -3.64 -0.33 -0.77
CA ARG A 104 -4.12 -1.35 0.17
C ARG A 104 -3.72 -1.05 1.62
N THR A 105 -2.54 -0.47 1.85
CA THR A 105 -2.12 -0.02 3.18
C THR A 105 -3.00 1.12 3.70
N VAL A 106 -3.31 2.11 2.87
CA VAL A 106 -4.22 3.23 3.22
C VAL A 106 -5.60 2.72 3.63
N ILE A 107 -6.14 1.74 2.89
CA ILE A 107 -7.41 1.06 3.21
C ILE A 107 -7.30 0.32 4.55
N GLY A 108 -6.23 -0.47 4.72
CA GLY A 108 -6.01 -1.25 5.94
C GLY A 108 -5.95 -0.38 7.18
N VAL A 109 -5.21 0.74 7.14
CA VAL A 109 -5.13 1.70 8.25
C VAL A 109 -6.49 2.33 8.52
N GLY A 110 -7.23 2.75 7.49
CA GLY A 110 -8.57 3.31 7.66
C GLY A 110 -9.51 2.34 8.37
N LYS A 111 -9.48 1.06 7.99
CA LYS A 111 -10.25 0.00 8.68
C LYS A 111 -9.81 -0.21 10.13
N GLY A 112 -8.50 -0.27 10.39
CA GLY A 112 -7.98 -0.47 11.75
C GLY A 112 -8.31 0.67 12.69
N ALA A 113 -8.38 1.89 12.16
CA ALA A 113 -8.80 3.09 12.88
C ALA A 113 -10.34 3.28 12.95
N GLY A 114 -11.14 2.38 12.36
CA GLY A 114 -12.60 2.49 12.35
C GLY A 114 -13.15 3.62 11.47
N ILE A 115 -12.37 4.10 10.50
CA ILE A 115 -12.77 5.15 9.56
C ILE A 115 -13.84 4.57 8.61
N PRO A 116 -15.00 5.24 8.45
CA PRO A 116 -16.04 4.76 7.53
C PRO A 116 -15.53 4.80 6.08
N GLU A 117 -16.16 4.03 5.19
CA GLU A 117 -15.74 3.89 3.78
C GLU A 117 -15.55 5.25 3.09
N GLN A 118 -16.42 6.22 3.38
CA GLN A 118 -16.33 7.57 2.83
C GLN A 118 -15.00 8.25 3.17
N GLY A 119 -14.48 8.09 4.39
CA GLY A 119 -13.16 8.62 4.78
C GLY A 119 -12.01 7.88 4.08
N GLN A 120 -12.15 6.57 3.85
CA GLN A 120 -11.18 5.78 3.10
C GLN A 120 -11.13 6.21 1.62
N VAL A 121 -12.28 6.49 1.01
CA VAL A 121 -12.36 7.06 -0.35
C VAL A 121 -11.62 8.38 -0.41
N ILE A 122 -11.83 9.29 0.55
CA ILE A 122 -11.15 10.59 0.58
C ILE A 122 -9.63 10.42 0.70
N ALA A 123 -9.14 9.50 1.55
CA ALA A 123 -7.71 9.22 1.65
C ALA A 123 -7.12 8.67 0.33
N LEU A 124 -7.84 7.77 -0.35
CA LEU A 124 -7.43 7.25 -1.65
C LEU A 124 -7.44 8.34 -2.74
N MET A 125 -8.44 9.23 -2.75
CA MET A 125 -8.47 10.40 -3.64
C MET A 125 -7.26 11.29 -3.43
N THR A 126 -6.93 11.59 -2.17
CA THR A 126 -5.76 12.41 -1.84
C THR A 126 -4.47 11.74 -2.28
N ALA A 127 -4.19 10.50 -1.86
CA ALA A 127 -2.95 9.82 -2.24
C ALA A 127 -2.82 9.64 -3.76
N MET A 128 -3.94 9.43 -4.45
CA MET A 128 -3.96 9.41 -5.91
C MET A 128 -3.59 10.77 -6.49
N GLN A 129 -4.21 11.86 -6.04
CA GLN A 129 -3.90 13.21 -6.53
C GLN A 129 -2.45 13.61 -6.23
N GLU A 130 -1.99 13.39 -5.01
CA GLU A 130 -0.70 13.87 -4.50
C GLU A 130 0.49 13.13 -5.11
N SER A 131 0.41 11.80 -5.20
CA SER A 131 1.59 11.01 -5.61
C SER A 131 1.30 9.86 -6.55
N LYS A 132 0.03 9.60 -6.89
CA LYS A 132 -0.39 8.37 -7.58
C LYS A 132 0.02 7.12 -6.77
N PHE A 133 -0.03 7.24 -5.43
CA PHE A 133 0.43 6.25 -4.45
C PHE A 133 1.94 5.96 -4.44
N VAL A 134 2.77 6.78 -5.12
CA VAL A 134 4.23 6.69 -5.04
C VAL A 134 4.69 7.22 -3.68
N ASN A 135 5.53 6.46 -2.98
CA ASN A 135 6.08 6.86 -1.68
C ASN A 135 7.41 7.61 -1.86
N TYR A 136 7.35 8.94 -1.90
CA TYR A 136 8.54 9.78 -2.12
C TYR A 136 9.41 9.91 -0.86
N LEU A 137 10.57 9.23 -0.87
CA LEU A 137 11.53 9.26 0.24
C LEU A 137 12.48 10.47 0.22
N THR A 138 12.50 11.19 -0.90
CA THR A 138 13.26 12.43 -1.07
C THR A 138 12.31 13.55 -1.46
N PRO A 139 12.48 14.78 -0.94
CA PRO A 139 11.55 15.86 -1.23
C PRO A 139 11.43 16.15 -2.73
N VAL A 140 10.19 16.33 -3.19
CA VAL A 140 9.90 16.61 -4.61
C VAL A 140 9.43 18.05 -4.85
N ASP A 141 8.75 18.65 -3.88
CA ASP A 141 8.42 20.08 -3.82
C ASP A 141 8.58 20.57 -2.37
N HIS A 142 9.29 21.68 -2.17
CA HIS A 142 9.74 22.12 -0.84
C HIS A 142 10.35 20.98 0.01
N ASP A 143 9.69 20.62 1.10
CA ASP A 143 10.01 19.49 2.00
C ASP A 143 8.91 18.42 2.01
N SER A 144 8.06 18.37 0.98
CA SER A 144 6.97 17.39 0.84
C SER A 144 7.49 15.98 0.57
N LEU A 145 6.94 15.01 1.30
CA LEU A 145 7.37 13.61 1.30
C LEU A 145 6.17 12.66 1.32
N GLY A 146 6.44 11.40 0.99
CA GLY A 146 5.50 10.30 1.13
C GLY A 146 4.33 10.32 0.15
N ILE A 147 3.37 9.43 0.41
CA ILE A 147 2.23 9.21 -0.49
C ILE A 147 1.18 10.33 -0.45
N PHE A 148 1.13 11.10 0.63
CA PHE A 148 0.21 12.23 0.81
C PHE A 148 0.90 13.59 0.56
N GLN A 149 2.18 13.60 0.17
CA GLN A 149 2.97 14.83 -0.01
C GLN A 149 2.93 15.75 1.22
N GLN A 150 2.97 15.12 2.39
CA GLN A 150 2.96 15.79 3.68
C GLN A 150 4.29 16.52 3.92
N ARG A 151 4.24 17.61 4.69
CA ARG A 151 5.42 18.44 4.97
C ARG A 151 5.76 18.42 6.46
N PRO A 152 7.00 18.06 6.84
CA PRO A 152 7.45 18.18 8.23
C PRO A 152 7.36 19.60 8.76
N SER A 153 7.72 20.60 7.93
CA SER A 153 7.68 22.01 8.31
C SER A 153 6.27 22.56 8.61
N THR A 154 5.21 21.86 8.21
CA THR A 154 3.82 22.23 8.51
C THR A 154 3.18 21.33 9.56
N GLY A 155 3.97 20.50 10.24
CA GLY A 155 3.52 19.74 11.41
C GLY A 155 2.81 18.42 11.10
N TRP A 156 3.00 17.83 9.92
CA TRP A 156 2.45 16.50 9.61
C TRP A 156 3.20 15.32 10.27
N GLY A 157 4.43 15.54 10.74
CA GLY A 157 5.32 14.52 11.33
C GLY A 157 6.78 14.72 10.90
N THR A 158 7.70 13.91 11.41
CA THR A 158 9.10 13.89 10.94
C THR A 158 9.20 13.24 9.55
N PRO A 159 10.28 13.45 8.79
CA PRO A 159 10.51 12.77 7.52
C PRO A 159 10.34 11.25 7.60
N GLU A 160 10.83 10.61 8.67
CA GLU A 160 10.72 9.17 8.89
C GLU A 160 9.27 8.74 9.12
N GLN A 161 8.48 9.55 9.82
CA GLN A 161 7.06 9.26 10.08
C GLN A 161 6.22 9.38 8.81
N ILE A 162 6.44 10.43 8.01
CA ILE A 162 5.60 10.70 6.84
C ILE A 162 6.03 9.95 5.58
N THR A 163 7.20 9.29 5.61
CA THR A 163 7.63 8.33 4.57
C THR A 163 7.32 6.88 4.91
N ASP A 164 6.84 6.60 6.13
CA ASP A 164 6.22 5.33 6.48
C ASP A 164 4.72 5.36 6.11
N VAL A 165 4.29 4.49 5.20
CA VAL A 165 2.93 4.55 4.63
C VAL A 165 1.83 4.34 5.68
N PRO A 166 1.94 3.36 6.62
CA PRO A 166 0.98 3.24 7.70
C PRO A 166 0.92 4.49 8.59
N THR A 167 2.08 5.02 9.00
CA THR A 167 2.18 6.18 9.91
C THR A 167 1.67 7.47 9.26
N SER A 168 2.06 7.75 8.01
CA SER A 168 1.53 8.88 7.23
C SER A 168 0.02 8.78 7.01
N SER A 169 -0.52 7.57 6.81
CA SER A 169 -1.97 7.34 6.70
C SER A 169 -2.69 7.65 8.02
N LYS A 170 -2.13 7.23 9.17
CA LYS A 170 -2.68 7.59 10.49
C LYS A 170 -2.69 9.11 10.70
N SER A 171 -1.61 9.78 10.28
CA SER A 171 -1.52 11.24 10.31
C SER A 171 -2.58 11.88 9.42
N PHE A 172 -2.72 11.43 8.16
CA PHE A 172 -3.77 11.91 7.24
C PHE A 172 -5.17 11.71 7.80
N TYR A 173 -5.49 10.54 8.36
CA TYR A 173 -6.81 10.29 8.95
C TYR A 173 -7.07 11.13 10.22
N GLY A 174 -6.04 11.66 10.87
CA GLY A 174 -6.15 12.42 12.12
C GLY A 174 -6.19 11.53 13.37
N VAL A 175 -5.60 10.33 13.29
CA VAL A 175 -5.53 9.36 14.40
C VAL A 175 -4.11 9.12 14.90
N ALA A 176 -3.10 9.78 14.32
CA ALA A 176 -1.75 9.81 14.86
C ALA A 176 -1.71 10.60 16.18
N ASP A 177 -0.84 10.18 17.09
CA ASP A 177 -0.59 10.83 18.39
C ASP A 177 0.49 11.92 18.32
N PHE A 178 0.96 12.24 17.11
CA PHE A 178 1.95 13.26 16.82
C PHE A 178 1.43 14.22 15.75
N GLY A 179 2.22 15.28 15.50
CA GLY A 179 1.87 16.31 14.54
C GLY A 179 0.92 17.36 15.12
N THR A 180 0.78 18.45 14.39
CA THR A 180 -0.06 19.59 14.75
C THR A 180 -1.03 19.99 13.66
N ASN A 181 -0.87 19.45 12.44
CA ASN A 181 -1.80 19.70 11.35
C ASN A 181 -3.05 18.84 11.50
N PRO A 182 -4.27 19.36 11.25
CA PRO A 182 -5.47 18.56 11.37
C PRO A 182 -5.54 17.49 10.28
N GLY A 183 -5.87 16.26 10.69
CA GLY A 183 -6.20 15.18 9.76
C GLY A 183 -7.70 15.14 9.43
N LEU A 184 -8.11 14.20 8.58
CA LEU A 184 -9.46 14.07 8.02
C LEU A 184 -10.57 14.16 9.06
N ILE A 185 -10.55 13.33 10.11
CA ILE A 185 -11.64 13.30 11.10
C ILE A 185 -11.65 14.53 12.02
N GLN A 186 -10.61 15.36 11.95
CA GLN A 186 -10.48 16.59 12.73
C GLN A 186 -11.00 17.81 11.96
N ILE A 187 -11.38 17.63 10.69
CA ILE A 187 -12.05 18.66 9.89
C ILE A 187 -13.54 18.69 10.25
N GLU A 188 -14.03 19.82 10.77
CA GLU A 188 -15.43 19.96 11.16
C GLU A 188 -16.38 19.79 9.97
N GLY A 189 -17.36 18.89 10.08
CA GLY A 189 -18.41 18.69 9.08
C GLY A 189 -18.01 17.87 7.85
N TRP A 190 -16.81 17.27 7.85
CA TRP A 190 -16.25 16.52 6.72
C TRP A 190 -17.19 15.42 6.20
N GLU A 191 -18.00 14.81 7.06
CA GLU A 191 -18.94 13.75 6.69
C GLU A 191 -20.02 14.21 5.70
N THR A 192 -20.31 15.51 5.66
CA THR A 192 -21.36 16.11 4.83
C THR A 192 -20.82 16.92 3.65
N MET A 193 -19.50 17.13 3.60
CA MET A 193 -18.85 17.86 2.52
C MET A 193 -18.68 16.99 1.26
N PRO A 194 -18.65 17.59 0.07
CA PRO A 194 -18.19 16.91 -1.12
C PRO A 194 -16.78 16.33 -0.92
N PRO A 195 -16.46 15.12 -1.43
CA PRO A 195 -15.21 14.43 -1.06
C PRO A 195 -13.96 15.17 -1.51
N GLY A 196 -14.01 15.82 -2.68
CA GLY A 196 -12.94 16.68 -3.16
C GLY A 196 -12.68 17.89 -2.26
N ASP A 197 -13.75 18.48 -1.71
CA ASP A 197 -13.65 19.61 -0.77
C ASP A 197 -13.01 19.18 0.55
N VAL A 198 -13.29 17.96 1.03
CA VAL A 198 -12.60 17.40 2.20
C VAL A 198 -11.12 17.19 1.91
N CYS A 199 -10.76 16.62 0.75
CA CYS A 199 -9.35 16.46 0.36
C CYS A 199 -8.63 17.82 0.42
N GLN A 200 -9.24 18.85 -0.16
CA GLN A 200 -8.71 20.20 -0.14
C GLN A 200 -8.65 20.80 1.28
N ALA A 201 -9.66 20.56 2.12
CA ALA A 201 -9.67 21.07 3.49
C ALA A 201 -8.53 20.46 4.33
N VAL A 202 -8.21 19.19 4.09
CA VAL A 202 -7.09 18.50 4.76
C VAL A 202 -5.73 18.95 4.22
N GLN A 203 -5.57 19.02 2.90
CA GLN A 203 -4.27 19.27 2.26
C GLN A 203 -3.93 20.76 2.07
N VAL A 204 -4.94 21.61 1.95
CA VAL A 204 -4.80 23.06 1.70
C VAL A 204 -3.92 23.36 0.48
N SER A 205 -4.23 22.74 -0.65
CA SER A 205 -3.46 22.89 -1.89
C SER A 205 -3.77 24.19 -2.64
N ALA A 206 -2.93 24.55 -3.62
CA ALA A 206 -3.19 25.66 -4.54
C ALA A 206 -4.21 25.33 -5.65
N TYR A 207 -4.66 24.07 -5.77
CA TYR A 207 -5.50 23.58 -6.86
C TYR A 207 -6.69 22.75 -6.34
N PRO A 208 -7.67 23.39 -5.69
CA PRO A 208 -8.76 22.70 -4.98
C PRO A 208 -9.56 21.74 -5.87
N ASP A 209 -9.79 22.12 -7.13
CA ASP A 209 -10.66 21.36 -8.04
C ASP A 209 -10.03 20.05 -8.54
N ARG A 210 -8.75 19.78 -8.24
CA ARG A 210 -8.04 18.60 -8.76
C ARG A 210 -8.37 17.30 -8.03
N TYR A 211 -8.88 17.33 -6.80
CA TYR A 211 -9.16 16.08 -6.08
C TYR A 211 -10.40 15.35 -6.61
N ALA A 212 -11.46 16.09 -6.94
CA ALA A 212 -12.77 15.52 -7.31
C ALA A 212 -12.70 14.58 -8.53
N GLN A 213 -11.73 14.78 -9.43
CA GLN A 213 -11.54 13.93 -10.61
C GLN A 213 -11.21 12.47 -10.26
N TRP A 214 -10.70 12.20 -9.05
CA TRP A 214 -10.28 10.86 -8.62
C TRP A 214 -11.35 10.12 -7.81
N GLU A 215 -12.52 10.72 -7.57
CA GLU A 215 -13.55 10.12 -6.72
C GLU A 215 -14.01 8.75 -7.24
N GLN A 216 -14.35 8.65 -8.52
CA GLN A 216 -14.82 7.38 -9.09
C GLN A 216 -13.72 6.31 -9.02
N PHE A 217 -12.48 6.66 -9.38
CA PHE A 217 -11.34 5.77 -9.28
C PHE A 217 -11.14 5.25 -7.84
N ALA A 218 -11.21 6.14 -6.84
CA ALA A 218 -11.03 5.79 -5.43
C ALA A 218 -12.16 4.88 -4.91
N ARG A 219 -13.42 5.13 -5.32
CA ARG A 219 -14.56 4.28 -4.99
C ARG A 219 -14.41 2.88 -5.59
N ASP A 220 -14.03 2.79 -6.86
CA ASP A 220 -13.83 1.51 -7.56
C ASP A 220 -12.66 0.73 -6.96
N LEU A 221 -11.56 1.43 -6.64
CA LEU A 221 -10.40 0.85 -5.96
C LEU A 221 -10.77 0.29 -4.58
N LEU A 222 -11.52 1.05 -3.77
CA LEU A 222 -11.98 0.59 -2.46
C LEU A 222 -12.93 -0.61 -2.59
N ALA A 223 -13.87 -0.58 -3.53
CA ALA A 223 -14.81 -1.68 -3.76
C ALA A 223 -14.09 -2.96 -4.20
N GLN A 224 -13.06 -2.85 -5.03
CA GLN A 224 -12.28 -3.98 -5.53
C GLN A 224 -11.35 -4.56 -4.45
N GLU A 225 -10.53 -3.71 -3.81
CA GLU A 225 -9.46 -4.17 -2.94
C GLU A 225 -9.94 -4.35 -1.50
N GLY A 226 -10.85 -3.48 -1.05
CA GLY A 226 -11.40 -3.41 0.29
C GLY A 226 -11.81 -4.75 0.88
N PRO A 227 -12.63 -5.59 0.21
CA PRO A 227 -13.06 -6.88 0.76
C PRO A 227 -11.92 -7.82 1.19
N THR A 228 -10.74 -7.70 0.58
CA THR A 228 -9.59 -8.58 0.83
C THR A 228 -8.51 -7.96 1.72
N VAL A 229 -8.57 -6.66 1.98
CA VAL A 229 -7.58 -5.94 2.81
C VAL A 229 -7.94 -6.10 4.29
N PRO A 230 -7.07 -6.72 5.12
CA PRO A 230 -7.27 -6.77 6.56
C PRO A 230 -7.02 -5.40 7.21
N PRO A 231 -7.62 -5.12 8.39
CA PRO A 231 -7.32 -3.92 9.15
C PRO A 231 -5.84 -3.90 9.60
N ILE A 232 -5.23 -2.72 9.57
CA ILE A 232 -3.89 -2.43 10.09
C ILE A 232 -4.09 -1.55 11.34
N PRO A 233 -3.73 -2.03 12.55
CA PRO A 233 -3.84 -1.28 13.80
C PRO A 233 -2.99 -0.01 13.83
#